data_AF-A0ABD1RQT2-F1
#
_entry.id   AF-A0ABD1RQT2-F1
#
_cell.length_a   1.000
_cell.length_b   1.000
_cell.length_c   1.000
_cell.angle_alpha   90.00
_cell.angle_beta   90.00
_cell.angle_gamma   90.00
#
_symmetry.space_group_name_H-M   'P 1'
#
loop_
_entity.id
_entity.type
_entity.pdbx_description
1 polymer ?
#
loop_
_entity_poly.entity_id
_entity_poly.type
_entity_poly.pdbx_seq_one_letter_code
_entity_poly.pdbx_strand_id
1 'polypeptide(L)'
;MATIFSPSSPSANDDHIPTATLALPLIAITAASASRRLLSLCWSTNETVALIDVYKDKWYSLRRGNLRAFHWQEVANDVAYRCPSNPAKTSVQCRHKMENSASAIVLRSRVLPHLVAQSILILLGLLQRMHSVAAIRDLGKGFMKMENVKMDMARMVEEMRI
;
A
#
# COMPACT_ATOMS: atom_id res chain seq x y z
N MET A 1 36.60 -30.17 62.51
CA MET A 1 35.70 -30.76 63.54
C MET A 1 35.39 -29.64 64.52
N ALA A 2 34.17 -29.18 64.81
CA ALA A 2 32.82 -29.69 64.56
C ALA A 2 31.82 -28.52 64.41
N THR A 3 30.68 -28.87 63.81
CA THR A 3 29.40 -28.21 63.53
C THR A 3 28.85 -27.28 64.63
N ILE A 4 27.98 -26.31 64.28
CA ILE A 4 26.61 -26.19 64.84
C ILE A 4 25.71 -25.38 63.89
N PHE A 5 24.50 -25.91 63.71
CA PHE A 5 23.32 -25.48 62.96
C PHE A 5 22.52 -24.35 63.68
N SER A 6 21.73 -23.60 62.90
CA SER A 6 20.44 -22.84 63.10
C SER A 6 19.70 -22.96 64.47
N PRO A 7 18.70 -22.10 64.89
CA PRO A 7 17.57 -21.56 64.07
C PRO A 7 16.82 -20.27 64.57
N SER A 8 15.73 -19.93 63.85
CA SER A 8 14.44 -19.39 64.36
C SER A 8 14.05 -17.91 64.13
N SER A 9 12.98 -17.75 63.32
CA SER A 9 12.10 -16.58 63.10
C SER A 9 11.34 -16.12 64.36
N PRO A 10 10.59 -14.99 64.31
CA PRO A 10 9.16 -15.15 64.04
C PRO A 10 8.50 -14.04 63.18
N SER A 11 7.39 -14.46 62.57
CA SER A 11 6.36 -13.70 61.87
C SER A 11 5.40 -13.02 62.87
N ALA A 12 4.84 -11.85 62.56
CA ALA A 12 3.45 -11.48 62.87
C ALA A 12 3.08 -10.09 62.30
N ASN A 13 1.96 -10.08 61.59
CA ASN A 13 1.14 -8.96 61.12
C ASN A 13 0.53 -8.22 62.34
N ASP A 14 -0.12 -7.05 62.34
CA ASP A 14 -1.07 -6.42 61.41
C ASP A 14 -1.41 -5.00 61.98
N ASP A 15 -1.99 -4.14 61.13
CA ASP A 15 -2.96 -3.07 61.43
C ASP A 15 -2.64 -1.90 62.40
N HIS A 16 -2.57 -0.66 61.87
CA HIS A 16 -3.75 0.21 61.76
C HIS A 16 -3.44 1.57 61.12
N ILE A 17 -4.24 1.91 60.10
CA ILE A 17 -4.38 3.19 59.41
C ILE A 17 -5.28 4.14 60.25
N PRO A 18 -5.11 5.48 60.12
CA PRO A 18 -6.19 6.33 59.57
C PRO A 18 -5.63 7.26 58.45
N THR A 19 -6.04 7.14 57.18
CA THR A 19 -7.29 7.65 56.54
C THR A 19 -7.43 9.16 56.80
N ALA A 20 -7.40 10.09 55.84
CA ALA A 20 -7.45 10.01 54.38
C ALA A 20 -6.91 11.32 53.76
N THR A 21 -6.25 11.23 52.61
CA THR A 21 -6.58 12.10 51.47
C THR A 21 -6.31 11.30 50.20
N LEU A 22 -7.39 11.13 49.45
CA LEU A 22 -7.56 10.42 48.19
C LEU A 22 -6.48 10.76 47.15
N ALA A 23 -5.76 9.75 46.67
CA ALA A 23 -5.61 9.39 45.25
C ALA A 23 -4.38 8.46 45.04
N LEU A 24 -4.62 7.14 45.02
CA LEU A 24 -3.83 6.20 44.20
C LEU A 24 -4.23 6.40 42.71
N PRO A 25 -3.45 6.00 41.69
CA PRO A 25 -2.54 4.86 41.73
C PRO A 25 -1.23 4.96 40.89
N LEU A 26 -0.18 4.26 41.35
CA LEU A 26 0.55 3.25 40.56
C LEU A 26 0.80 3.49 39.05
N ILE A 27 1.63 4.47 38.65
CA ILE A 27 2.04 4.62 37.22
C ILE A 27 3.55 4.46 36.99
N ALA A 28 4.34 4.16 38.03
CA ALA A 28 5.80 3.98 37.86
C ALA A 28 6.20 2.67 37.12
N ILE A 29 5.27 1.73 36.88
CA ILE A 29 5.55 0.48 36.14
C ILE A 29 4.97 0.51 34.71
N THR A 30 4.09 1.46 34.40
CA THR A 30 3.54 1.66 33.05
C THR A 30 4.40 2.57 32.15
N ALA A 31 5.51 3.12 32.64
CA ALA A 31 6.47 3.83 31.78
C ALA A 31 7.26 2.89 30.84
N ALA A 32 7.56 1.66 31.27
CA ALA A 32 8.33 0.70 30.47
C ALA A 32 7.50 0.09 29.31
N SER A 33 6.18 -0.06 29.49
CA SER A 33 5.28 -0.58 28.45
C SER A 33 4.75 0.51 27.51
N ALA A 34 4.55 1.74 28.01
CA ALA A 34 4.26 2.92 27.17
C ALA A 34 5.44 3.26 26.24
N SER A 35 6.67 3.00 26.67
CA SER A 35 7.87 3.09 25.82
C SER A 35 7.79 2.14 24.62
N ARG A 36 7.30 0.90 24.77
CA ARG A 36 7.16 -0.06 23.66
C ARG A 36 6.15 0.32 22.59
N ARG A 37 5.16 1.17 22.90
CA ARG A 37 4.19 1.70 21.92
C ARG A 37 4.63 3.03 21.32
N LEU A 38 5.37 3.87 22.06
CA LEU A 38 5.95 5.12 21.55
C LEU A 38 7.18 4.90 20.66
N LEU A 39 7.90 3.79 20.81
CA LEU A 39 8.97 3.37 19.89
C LEU A 39 8.48 3.15 18.44
N SER A 40 7.19 2.86 18.24
CA SER A 40 6.55 2.76 16.92
C SER A 40 6.55 4.09 16.14
N LEU A 41 6.58 5.23 16.86
CA LEU A 41 6.55 6.59 16.31
C LEU A 41 7.94 7.23 16.18
N CYS A 42 9.04 6.50 16.39
CA CYS A 42 10.40 7.07 16.22
C CYS A 42 10.77 7.40 14.77
N TRP A 43 9.83 7.26 13.84
CA TRP A 43 9.92 7.71 12.46
C TRP A 43 9.19 9.05 12.35
N SER A 44 9.96 10.12 12.20
CA SER A 44 9.36 11.42 11.92
C SER A 44 8.67 11.41 10.55
N THR A 45 7.70 12.30 10.36
CA THR A 45 7.02 12.45 9.06
C THR A 45 8.03 12.79 7.96
N ASN A 46 8.99 13.67 8.25
CA ASN A 46 10.06 14.04 7.32
C ASN A 46 10.94 12.84 6.96
N GLU A 47 11.37 12.05 7.95
CA GLU A 47 12.11 10.81 7.70
C GLU A 47 11.30 9.87 6.79
N THR A 48 10.02 9.69 7.08
CA THR A 48 9.14 8.78 6.33
C THR A 48 8.98 9.23 4.88
N VAL A 49 8.81 10.53 4.63
CA VAL A 49 8.74 11.09 3.27
C VAL A 49 10.06 10.89 2.54
N ALA A 50 11.20 11.21 3.18
CA ALA A 50 12.52 11.00 2.60
C ALA A 50 12.77 9.51 2.24
N LEU A 51 12.35 8.58 3.10
CA LEU A 51 12.42 7.14 2.83
C LEU A 51 11.56 6.74 1.64
N ILE A 52 10.34 7.26 1.53
CA ILE A 52 9.44 6.97 0.42
C ILE A 52 10.04 7.48 -0.90
N ASP A 53 10.60 8.68 -0.92
CA ASP A 53 11.17 9.28 -2.13
C ASP A 53 12.41 8.53 -2.61
N VAL A 54 13.38 8.30 -1.72
CA VAL A 54 14.60 7.55 -2.04
C VAL A 54 14.27 6.12 -2.46
N TYR A 55 13.30 5.47 -1.81
CA TYR A 55 12.82 4.16 -2.22
C TYR A 55 12.21 4.17 -3.63
N LYS A 56 11.36 5.15 -3.94
CA LYS A 56 10.71 5.28 -5.26
C LYS A 56 11.76 5.46 -6.35
N ASP A 57 12.76 6.31 -6.13
CA ASP A 57 13.85 6.56 -7.08
C ASP A 57 14.62 5.27 -7.39
N LYS A 58 14.99 4.51 -6.36
CA LYS A 58 15.65 3.20 -6.53
C LYS A 58 14.72 2.18 -7.20
N TRP A 59 13.43 2.15 -6.88
CA TRP A 59 12.47 1.23 -7.47
C TRP A 59 12.22 1.50 -8.96
N TYR A 60 12.16 2.77 -9.38
CA TYR A 60 12.07 3.14 -10.79
C TYR A 60 13.34 2.81 -11.56
N SER A 61 14.52 3.04 -10.95
CA SER A 61 15.82 2.68 -11.53
C SER A 61 15.93 1.18 -11.79
N LEU A 62 15.34 0.35 -10.93
CA LEU A 62 15.30 -1.11 -11.06
C LEU A 62 14.16 -1.63 -11.95
N ARG A 63 13.56 -0.78 -12.79
CA ARG A 63 12.42 -1.15 -13.66
C ARG A 63 11.29 -1.83 -12.89
N ARG A 64 10.99 -1.31 -11.69
CA ARG A 64 9.94 -1.85 -10.79
C ARG A 64 10.31 -3.15 -10.06
N GLY A 65 11.58 -3.56 -10.09
CA GLY A 65 12.11 -4.73 -9.39
C GLY A 65 12.22 -4.56 -7.87
N ASN A 66 12.41 -5.68 -7.15
CA ASN A 66 12.57 -5.66 -5.70
C ASN A 66 13.98 -5.20 -5.30
N LEU A 67 14.09 -4.37 -4.25
CA LEU A 67 15.38 -3.91 -3.74
C LEU A 67 16.10 -5.07 -3.03
N ARG A 68 17.38 -5.25 -3.35
CA ARG A 68 18.29 -6.20 -2.68
C ARG A 68 18.95 -5.56 -1.47
N ALA A 69 19.60 -6.35 -0.61
CA ALA A 69 20.27 -5.88 0.61
C ALA A 69 21.19 -4.66 0.37
N PHE A 70 21.97 -4.69 -0.71
CA PHE A 70 22.82 -3.56 -1.10
C PHE A 70 22.04 -2.26 -1.36
N HIS A 71 20.94 -2.33 -2.13
CA HIS A 71 20.11 -1.15 -2.39
C HIS A 71 19.46 -0.60 -1.12
N TRP A 72 19.10 -1.46 -0.16
CA TRP A 72 18.58 -1.01 1.14
C TRP A 72 19.62 -0.27 1.97
N GLN A 73 20.91 -0.61 1.81
CA GLN A 73 22.00 0.14 2.45
C GLN A 73 22.16 1.54 1.86
N GLU A 74 22.11 1.66 0.53
CA GLU A 74 22.11 2.97 -0.12
C GLU A 74 20.90 3.82 0.29
N VAL A 75 19.70 3.22 0.35
CA VAL A 75 18.49 3.92 0.80
C VAL A 75 18.65 4.46 2.22
N ALA A 76 19.23 3.68 3.14
CA ALA A 76 19.46 4.12 4.50
C ALA A 76 20.49 5.25 4.59
N ASN A 77 21.56 5.19 3.79
CA ASN A 77 22.57 6.25 3.75
C ASN A 77 21.97 7.56 3.23
N ASP A 78 21.16 7.52 2.17
CA ASP A 78 20.48 8.69 1.61
C ASP A 78 19.47 9.29 2.60
N VAL A 79 18.72 8.44 3.32
CA VAL A 79 17.80 8.90 4.37
C VAL A 79 18.55 9.53 5.53
N ALA A 80 19.69 8.95 5.94
CA ALA A 80 20.54 9.51 7.00
C ALA A 80 21.15 10.86 6.59
N TYR A 81 21.47 11.04 5.30
CA TYR A 81 21.94 12.33 4.77
C TYR A 81 20.84 13.39 4.77
N ARG A 82 19.62 13.04 4.32
CA ARG A 82 18.48 13.97 4.25
C ARG A 82 17.90 14.31 5.61
N CYS A 83 17.92 13.36 6.54
CA CYS A 83 17.42 13.54 7.89
C CYS A 83 18.38 12.85 8.89
N PRO A 84 19.35 13.59 9.44
CA PRO A 84 20.28 13.04 10.43
C PRO A 84 19.53 12.78 11.75
N SER A 85 18.95 11.59 11.88
CA SER A 85 18.35 11.12 13.13
C SER A 85 19.47 10.61 14.06
N ASN A 86 19.44 11.00 15.33
CA ASN A 86 20.31 10.42 16.37
C ASN A 86 19.49 9.47 17.24
N PRO A 87 19.70 8.14 17.20
CA PRO A 87 20.65 7.38 16.37
C PRO A 87 20.20 7.21 14.91
N ALA A 88 21.17 6.98 14.00
CA ALA A 88 20.90 6.80 12.58
C ALA A 88 20.09 5.51 12.34
N LYS A 89 19.05 5.60 11.49
CA LYS A 89 18.23 4.43 11.12
C LYS A 89 19.05 3.46 10.26
N THR A 90 19.00 2.17 10.60
CA THR A 90 19.71 1.14 9.82
C THR A 90 18.93 0.72 8.57
N SER A 91 19.61 0.11 7.60
CA SER A 91 19.00 -0.43 6.37
C SER A 91 17.88 -1.43 6.63
N VAL A 92 18.05 -2.25 7.66
CA VAL A 92 17.03 -3.20 8.12
C VAL A 92 15.81 -2.47 8.69
N GLN A 93 16.00 -1.39 9.45
CA GLN A 93 14.89 -0.58 9.95
C GLN A 93 14.14 0.15 8.84
N CYS A 94 14.85 0.66 7.82
CA CYS A 94 14.24 1.28 6.64
C CYS A 94 13.38 0.26 5.88
N ARG A 95 13.93 -0.94 5.66
CA ARG A 95 13.22 -2.04 5.02
C ARG A 95 11.98 -2.45 5.81
N HIS A 96 12.11 -2.67 7.11
CA HIS A 96 10.99 -3.08 7.96
C HIS A 96 9.92 -1.99 8.04
N LYS A 97 10.30 -0.70 8.10
CA LYS A 97 9.34 0.41 8.05
C LYS A 97 8.57 0.42 6.72
N MET A 98 9.25 0.21 5.60
CA MET A 98 8.61 0.09 4.28
C MET A 98 7.68 -1.12 4.20
N GLU A 99 8.11 -2.28 4.70
CA GLU A 99 7.32 -3.52 4.66
C GLU A 99 6.13 -3.50 5.64
N ASN A 100 6.19 -2.76 6.74
CA ASN A 100 5.14 -2.80 7.77
C ASN A 100 4.15 -1.61 7.67
N SER A 101 4.62 -0.41 7.27
CA SER A 101 3.76 0.78 7.11
C SER A 101 3.54 1.22 5.66
N ALA A 102 4.45 0.88 4.75
CA ALA A 102 4.36 1.28 3.34
C ALA A 102 3.83 0.18 2.41
N SER A 103 3.69 -1.08 2.85
CA SER A 103 3.19 -2.16 1.99
C SER A 103 1.85 -1.85 1.31
N ALA A 104 0.90 -1.23 2.02
CA ALA A 104 -0.38 -0.86 1.41
C ALA A 104 -0.25 0.27 0.37
N ILE A 105 0.62 1.25 0.60
CA ILE A 105 0.83 2.42 -0.28
C ILE A 105 1.71 2.06 -1.49
N VAL A 106 2.73 1.25 -1.26
CA VAL A 106 3.65 0.75 -2.29
C VAL A 106 2.96 -0.29 -3.15
N LEU A 107 2.23 -1.26 -2.59
CA LEU A 107 1.46 -2.21 -3.40
C LEU A 107 0.43 -1.47 -4.27
N ARG A 108 -0.25 -0.45 -3.73
CA ARG A 108 -1.07 0.47 -4.54
C ARG A 108 -0.25 1.16 -5.62
N SER A 109 0.92 1.73 -5.32
CA SER A 109 1.79 2.37 -6.32
C SER A 109 2.38 1.41 -7.36
N ARG A 110 2.54 0.11 -7.05
CA ARG A 110 3.00 -0.92 -7.99
C ARG A 110 1.88 -1.38 -8.92
N VAL A 111 0.68 -1.55 -8.38
CA VAL A 111 -0.47 -2.15 -9.08
C VAL A 111 -1.30 -1.10 -9.82
N LEU A 112 -1.47 0.11 -9.25
CA LEU A 112 -2.28 1.18 -9.83
C LEU A 112 -1.83 1.61 -11.24
N PRO A 113 -0.54 1.86 -11.55
CA PRO A 113 -0.15 2.23 -12.91
C PRO A 113 -0.35 1.08 -13.91
N HIS A 114 -0.26 -0.18 -13.47
CA HIS A 114 -0.52 -1.34 -14.33
C HIS A 114 -2.01 -1.49 -14.63
N LEU A 115 -2.87 -1.36 -13.62
CA LEU A 115 -4.32 -1.38 -13.79
C LEU A 115 -4.82 -0.20 -14.61
N VAL A 116 -4.25 0.99 -14.44
CA VAL A 116 -4.55 2.18 -15.25
C VAL A 116 -4.13 1.94 -16.71
N ALA A 117 -2.92 1.42 -16.95
CA ALA A 117 -2.47 1.08 -18.30
C ALA A 117 -3.35 0.00 -18.97
N GLN A 118 -3.72 -1.06 -18.24
CA GLN A 118 -4.65 -2.08 -18.74
C GLN A 118 -6.04 -1.50 -19.03
N SER A 119 -6.55 -0.62 -18.16
CA SER A 119 -7.84 0.05 -18.36
C SER A 119 -7.81 0.94 -19.59
N ILE A 120 -6.73 1.70 -19.81
CA ILE A 120 -6.54 2.54 -21.00
C ILE A 120 -6.52 1.67 -22.27
N LEU A 121 -5.78 0.56 -22.26
CA LEU A 121 -5.73 -0.36 -23.41
C LEU A 121 -7.09 -0.99 -23.71
N ILE A 122 -7.85 -1.38 -22.67
CA ILE A 122 -9.21 -1.91 -22.82
C ILE A 122 -10.13 -0.84 -23.39
N LEU A 123 -10.10 0.39 -22.87
CA LEU A 123 -10.93 1.51 -23.36
C LEU A 123 -10.61 1.86 -24.81
N LEU A 124 -9.33 1.93 -25.18
CA LEU A 124 -8.91 2.13 -26.56
C LEU A 124 -9.41 1.00 -27.47
N GLY A 125 -9.30 -0.25 -27.03
CA GLY A 125 -9.82 -1.40 -27.78
C GLY A 125 -11.34 -1.37 -27.96
N LEU A 126 -12.10 -1.00 -26.92
CA LEU A 126 -13.55 -0.85 -27.00
C LEU A 126 -13.95 0.30 -27.93
N LEU A 127 -13.25 1.42 -27.89
CA LEU A 127 -13.50 2.56 -28.78
C LEU A 127 -13.24 2.19 -30.25
N GLN A 128 -12.13 1.53 -30.54
CA GLN A 128 -11.83 1.03 -31.89
C GLN A 128 -12.90 0.06 -32.39
N ARG A 129 -13.37 -0.86 -31.53
CA ARG A 129 -14.46 -1.79 -31.87
C ARG A 129 -15.78 -1.07 -32.15
N MET A 130 -16.15 -0.06 -31.36
CA MET A 130 -17.38 0.72 -31.61
C MET A 130 -17.34 1.45 -32.95
N HIS A 131 -16.20 2.04 -33.31
CA HIS A 131 -16.05 2.74 -34.60
C HIS A 131 -16.19 1.77 -35.78
N SER A 132 -15.61 0.57 -35.70
CA SER A 132 -15.75 -0.44 -36.75
C SER A 132 -17.18 -0.97 -36.86
N VAL A 133 -17.87 -1.20 -35.74
CA VAL A 133 -19.27 -1.67 -35.74
C VAL A 133 -20.21 -0.62 -36.34
N ALA A 134 -19.98 0.67 -36.08
CA ALA A 134 -20.73 1.75 -36.70
C ALA A 134 -20.55 1.79 -38.22
N ALA A 135 -19.31 1.72 -38.70
CA ALA A 135 -19.01 1.69 -40.14
C ALA A 135 -19.64 0.49 -40.86
N ILE A 136 -19.60 -0.71 -40.25
CA ILE A 136 -20.24 -1.92 -40.81
C ILE A 136 -21.76 -1.76 -40.85
N ARG A 137 -22.37 -1.18 -39.80
CA ARG A 137 -23.81 -0.94 -39.74
C ARG A 137 -24.28 0.03 -40.81
N ASP A 138 -23.52 1.10 -41.05
CA ASP A 138 -23.82 2.09 -42.08
C ASP A 138 -23.67 1.50 -43.48
N LEU A 139 -22.63 0.69 -43.71
CA LEU A 139 -22.44 -0.04 -44.97
C LEU A 139 -23.59 -1.03 -45.23
N GLY A 140 -24.00 -1.78 -44.22
CA GLY A 140 -25.14 -2.72 -44.31
C GLY A 140 -26.47 -2.01 -44.55
N LYS A 141 -26.67 -0.83 -43.95
CA LYS A 141 -27.86 0.00 -44.19
C LYS A 141 -27.91 0.54 -45.62
N GLY A 142 -26.76 0.97 -46.16
CA GLY A 142 -26.65 1.41 -47.55
C GLY A 142 -26.95 0.28 -48.54
N PHE A 143 -26.38 -0.91 -48.31
CA PHE A 143 -26.58 -2.08 -49.15
C PHE A 143 -28.05 -2.53 -49.21
N MET A 144 -28.72 -2.70 -48.07
CA MET A 144 -30.14 -3.09 -48.05
C MET A 144 -31.06 -2.06 -48.73
N LYS A 145 -30.72 -0.76 -48.67
CA LYS A 145 -31.54 0.27 -49.34
C LYS A 145 -31.47 0.16 -50.86
N MET A 146 -30.29 -0.14 -51.41
CA MET A 146 -30.12 -0.40 -52.85
C MET A 146 -30.80 -1.71 -53.26
N GLU A 147 -30.69 -2.76 -52.46
CA GLU A 147 -31.38 -4.03 -52.73
C GLU A 147 -32.90 -3.90 -52.70
N ASN A 148 -33.46 -3.11 -51.77
CA ASN A 148 -34.90 -2.83 -51.75
C ASN A 148 -35.36 -2.09 -53.03
N VAL A 149 -34.61 -1.07 -53.47
CA VAL A 149 -34.91 -0.38 -54.75
C VAL A 149 -34.85 -1.35 -55.92
N LYS A 150 -33.87 -2.27 -55.92
CA LYS A 150 -33.73 -3.29 -56.96
C LYS A 150 -34.88 -4.30 -56.94
N MET A 151 -35.32 -4.75 -55.76
CA MET A 151 -36.50 -5.60 -55.62
C MET A 151 -37.79 -4.89 -56.03
N ASP A 152 -37.97 -3.62 -55.66
CA ASP A 152 -39.15 -2.83 -56.03
C ASP A 152 -39.21 -2.59 -57.54
N MET A 153 -38.07 -2.31 -58.18
CA MET A 153 -38.00 -2.20 -59.64
C MET A 153 -38.31 -3.55 -60.32
N ALA A 154 -37.76 -4.66 -59.81
CA ALA A 154 -38.07 -5.99 -60.34
C ALA A 154 -39.57 -6.31 -60.20
N ARG A 155 -40.21 -5.89 -59.11
CA ARG A 155 -41.67 -6.02 -58.91
C ARG A 155 -42.44 -5.20 -59.94
N MET A 156 -42.08 -3.93 -60.15
CA MET A 156 -42.75 -3.07 -61.15
C MET A 156 -42.61 -3.64 -62.57
N VAL A 157 -41.46 -4.23 -62.91
CA VAL A 157 -41.24 -4.88 -64.20
C VAL A 157 -42.11 -6.13 -64.38
N GLU A 158 -42.31 -6.92 -63.33
CA GLU A 158 -43.21 -8.08 -63.40
C GLU A 158 -44.69 -7.68 -63.50
N GLU A 159 -45.12 -6.62 -62.80
CA GLU A 159 -46.48 -6.08 -62.94
C GLU A 159 -46.76 -5.53 -64.35
N MET A 160 -45.74 -4.94 -64.99
CA MET A 160 -45.87 -4.48 -66.39
C MET A 160 -45.86 -5.61 -67.42
N ARG A 161 -45.49 -6.84 -67.04
CA ARG A 161 -45.41 -8.00 -67.92
C ARG A 161 -46.72 -8.79 -68.00
N ILE A 162 -47.63 -8.60 -67.05
CA ILE A 162 -48.96 -9.24 -66.94
C ILE A 162 -50.01 -8.35 -67.61
#